data_AF-A0A6G0IXE7-F1
#
_entry.id   AF-A0A6G0IXE7-F1
#
_cell.length_a   1.000
_cell.length_b   1.000
_cell.length_c   1.000
_cell.angle_alpha   90.00
_cell.angle_beta   90.00
_cell.angle_gamma   90.00
#
_symmetry.space_group_name_H-M   'P 1'
#
loop_
_entity.id
_entity.type
_entity.pdbx_description
1 polymer ?
#
loop_
_entity_poly.entity_id
_entity_poly.type
_entity_poly.pdbx_seq_one_letter_code
_entity_poly.pdbx_strand_id
1 'polypeptide(L)'
;MHRSYQPLKPVTNRYLQQRWDQNNYDNHRRKVTSALPVVDNKGSRTPAHVQLKLKKLQLQDERLSVIDRDNRLLASKLSDIVCSKGLVEHQNHYHLRSLNVNKRREELLLVSRQNQAIYQRITSRQSEYRRQLWLDDWERAERRRDDISRYPRGLVEKQKSLRKVKFAAVNGSERSTSCSNTDTDKTDRTSRDT
;
A
#
# COMPACT_ATOMS: atom_id res chain seq x y z
N MET A 1 -54.55 62.79 -48.78
CA MET A 1 -54.10 64.14 -49.21
C MET A 1 -52.58 64.15 -49.28
N HIS A 2 -51.98 64.24 -50.47
CA HIS A 2 -50.53 64.38 -50.60
C HIS A 2 -50.14 65.84 -50.36
N ARG A 3 -49.50 66.13 -49.22
CA ARG A 3 -48.91 67.45 -48.93
C ARG A 3 -47.58 67.55 -49.67
N SER A 4 -47.46 68.54 -50.56
CA SER A 4 -46.20 68.88 -51.21
C SER A 4 -45.27 69.60 -50.24
N TYR A 5 -43.96 69.43 -50.44
CA TYR A 5 -42.95 70.08 -49.62
C TYR A 5 -42.98 71.61 -49.82
N GLN A 6 -43.17 72.35 -48.73
CA GLN A 6 -43.22 73.81 -48.72
C GLN A 6 -42.05 74.36 -47.87
N PRO A 7 -41.04 74.98 -48.50
CA PRO A 7 -39.91 75.56 -47.78
C PRO A 7 -40.34 76.84 -47.04
N LEU A 8 -39.81 77.06 -45.85
CA LEU A 8 -40.12 78.23 -45.02
C LEU A 8 -39.48 79.52 -45.53
N LYS A 9 -38.41 79.40 -46.32
CA LYS A 9 -37.68 80.52 -46.93
C LYS A 9 -37.79 80.42 -48.46
N PRO A 10 -37.70 81.54 -49.20
CA PRO A 10 -37.63 81.49 -50.64
C PRO A 10 -36.36 80.73 -51.07
N VAL A 11 -36.51 79.75 -51.95
CA VAL A 11 -35.41 78.90 -52.42
C VAL A 11 -35.45 78.79 -53.95
N THR A 12 -34.27 78.72 -54.55
CA THR A 12 -34.10 78.63 -56.01
C THR A 12 -34.53 77.26 -56.54
N ASN A 13 -34.25 76.17 -55.80
CA ASN A 13 -34.63 74.81 -56.16
C ASN A 13 -35.30 74.08 -54.98
N ARG A 14 -36.58 73.76 -55.13
CA ARG A 14 -37.40 73.11 -54.08
C ARG A 14 -36.99 71.67 -53.80
N TYR A 15 -36.57 70.92 -54.83
CA TYR A 15 -36.20 69.51 -54.68
C TYR A 15 -34.91 69.34 -53.86
N LEU A 16 -33.91 70.17 -54.16
CA LEU A 16 -32.65 70.17 -53.41
C LEU A 16 -32.88 70.59 -51.96
N GLN A 17 -33.71 71.61 -51.73
CA GLN A 17 -34.06 72.04 -50.37
C GLN A 17 -34.75 70.93 -49.58
N GLN A 18 -35.71 70.20 -50.18
CA GLN A 18 -36.38 69.08 -49.54
C GLN A 18 -35.38 68.00 -49.09
N ARG A 19 -34.41 67.63 -49.95
CA ARG A 19 -33.40 66.63 -49.61
C ARG A 19 -32.50 67.09 -48.47
N TRP A 20 -32.10 68.36 -48.45
CA TRP A 20 -31.28 68.92 -47.38
C TRP A 20 -32.01 68.99 -46.06
N ASP A 21 -33.27 69.44 -46.07
CA ASP A 21 -34.10 69.50 -44.87
C ASP A 21 -34.34 68.10 -44.29
N GLN A 22 -34.62 67.12 -45.16
CA GLN A 22 -34.76 65.72 -44.73
C GLN A 22 -33.46 65.20 -44.10
N ASN A 23 -32.31 65.42 -44.75
CA ASN A 23 -31.02 64.96 -44.22
C ASN A 23 -30.65 65.66 -42.91
N ASN A 24 -30.95 66.96 -42.78
CA ASN A 24 -30.73 67.71 -41.54
C ASN A 24 -31.66 67.24 -40.43
N TYR A 25 -32.92 66.98 -40.74
CA TYR A 25 -33.88 66.40 -39.82
C TYR A 25 -33.41 65.02 -39.35
N ASP A 26 -33.02 64.14 -40.27
CA ASP A 26 -32.51 62.80 -39.96
C ASP A 26 -31.24 62.88 -39.10
N ASN A 27 -30.31 63.78 -39.41
CA ASN A 27 -29.10 64.01 -38.61
C ASN A 27 -29.42 64.55 -37.20
N HIS A 28 -30.35 65.50 -37.08
CA HIS A 28 -30.80 66.00 -35.80
C HIS A 28 -31.45 64.89 -34.96
N ARG A 29 -32.36 64.12 -35.57
CA ARG A 29 -33.01 62.97 -34.93
C ARG A 29 -31.99 61.94 -34.47
N ARG A 30 -30.98 61.60 -35.29
CA ARG A 30 -29.87 60.72 -34.88
C ARG A 30 -29.16 61.27 -33.65
N LYS A 31 -28.79 62.56 -33.63
CA LYS A 31 -28.12 63.20 -32.49
C LYS A 31 -28.98 63.19 -31.23
N VAL A 32 -30.28 63.44 -31.36
CA VAL A 32 -31.23 63.39 -30.23
C VAL A 32 -31.36 61.97 -29.70
N THR A 33 -31.48 60.97 -30.58
CA THR A 33 -31.60 59.56 -30.18
C THR A 33 -30.30 59.03 -29.56
N SER A 34 -29.14 59.45 -30.06
CA SER A 34 -27.83 59.01 -29.55
C SER A 34 -27.35 59.82 -28.34
N ALA A 35 -28.09 60.85 -27.92
CA ALA A 35 -27.70 61.67 -26.78
C ALA A 35 -27.76 60.84 -25.50
N LEU A 36 -26.63 60.72 -24.80
CA LEU A 36 -26.56 60.08 -23.49
C LEU A 36 -27.00 61.08 -22.40
N PRO A 37 -27.62 60.60 -21.30
CA PRO A 37 -27.91 61.45 -20.16
C PRO A 37 -26.61 61.99 -19.54
N VAL A 38 -26.62 63.26 -19.13
CA VAL A 38 -25.46 63.93 -18.50
C VAL A 38 -25.16 63.36 -17.11
N VAL A 39 -26.19 62.86 -16.42
CA VAL A 39 -26.08 62.29 -15.09
C VAL A 39 -26.36 60.80 -15.17
N ASP A 40 -25.39 59.98 -14.77
CA ASP A 40 -25.62 58.55 -14.55
C ASP A 40 -26.41 58.37 -13.26
N ASN A 41 -27.62 57.82 -13.39
CA ASN A 41 -28.52 57.52 -12.28
C ASN A 41 -28.54 56.02 -11.95
N LYS A 42 -27.62 55.22 -12.50
CA LYS A 42 -27.56 53.79 -12.19
C LYS A 42 -27.05 53.58 -10.77
N GLY A 43 -27.75 52.71 -10.03
CA GLY A 43 -27.31 52.28 -8.71
C GLY A 43 -25.97 51.54 -8.78
N SER A 44 -25.14 51.69 -7.76
CA SER A 44 -23.89 50.94 -7.63
C SER A 44 -24.17 49.43 -7.66
N ARG A 45 -23.33 48.67 -8.36
CA ARG A 45 -23.43 47.21 -8.40
C ARG A 45 -23.28 46.62 -6.99
N THR A 46 -24.28 45.87 -6.54
CA THR A 46 -24.22 45.17 -5.26
C THR A 46 -23.02 44.21 -5.24
N PRO A 47 -22.13 44.27 -4.22
CA PRO A 47 -21.02 43.34 -4.09
C PRO A 47 -21.52 41.89 -3.97
N ALA A 48 -20.80 40.95 -4.62
CA ALA A 48 -21.23 39.55 -4.69
C ALA A 48 -21.40 38.89 -3.30
N HIS A 49 -20.58 39.26 -2.33
CA HIS A 49 -20.65 38.72 -0.95
C HIS A 49 -21.92 39.14 -0.18
N VAL A 50 -22.62 40.18 -0.65
CA VAL A 50 -23.92 40.60 -0.09
C VAL A 50 -25.04 39.72 -0.63
N GLN A 51 -24.93 39.31 -1.89
CA GLN A 51 -25.90 38.42 -2.53
C GLN A 51 -25.67 36.95 -2.16
N LEU A 52 -24.41 36.57 -1.90
CA LEU A 52 -23.98 35.19 -1.70
C LEU A 52 -23.09 35.04 -0.46
N LYS A 53 -23.36 34.01 0.34
CA LYS A 53 -22.50 33.64 1.47
C LYS A 53 -21.27 32.88 0.99
N LEU A 54 -20.28 33.60 0.44
CA LEU A 54 -19.09 33.01 -0.20
C LEU A 54 -18.34 32.03 0.71
N LYS A 55 -18.15 32.34 2.00
CA LYS A 55 -17.50 31.43 2.96
C LYS A 55 -18.26 30.11 3.16
N LYS A 56 -19.60 30.14 3.10
CA LYS A 56 -20.41 28.93 3.20
C LYS A 56 -20.22 28.04 1.98
N LEU A 57 -20.22 28.65 0.79
CA LEU A 57 -19.94 27.95 -0.47
C LEU A 57 -18.54 27.31 -0.46
N GLN A 58 -17.53 28.06 -0.04
CA GLN A 58 -16.16 27.55 0.08
C GLN A 58 -16.08 26.34 1.01
N LEU A 59 -16.66 26.42 2.22
CA LEU A 59 -16.64 25.29 3.16
C LEU A 59 -17.40 24.07 2.65
N GLN A 60 -18.47 24.27 1.87
CA GLN A 60 -19.18 23.16 1.22
C GLN A 60 -18.30 22.50 0.15
N ASP A 61 -17.60 23.30 -0.65
CA ASP A 61 -16.71 22.80 -1.71
C ASP A 61 -15.51 22.04 -1.12
N GLU A 62 -14.87 22.58 -0.08
CA GLU A 62 -13.79 21.90 0.66
C GLU A 62 -14.26 20.56 1.24
N ARG A 63 -15.46 20.54 1.85
CA ARG A 63 -16.05 19.30 2.39
C ARG A 63 -16.31 18.27 1.29
N LEU A 64 -16.86 18.69 0.14
CA LEU A 64 -17.10 17.81 -1.00
C LEU A 64 -15.79 17.27 -1.58
N SER A 65 -14.75 18.11 -1.68
CA SER A 65 -13.43 17.69 -2.12
C SER A 65 -12.81 16.62 -1.23
N VAL A 66 -12.98 16.72 0.10
CA VAL A 66 -12.53 15.68 1.04
C VAL A 66 -13.30 14.38 0.82
N ILE A 67 -14.63 14.46 0.73
CA ILE A 67 -15.49 13.31 0.47
C ILE A 67 -15.11 12.61 -0.84
N ASP A 68 -14.88 13.36 -1.91
CA ASP A 68 -14.52 12.80 -3.22
C ASP A 68 -13.14 12.14 -3.19
N ARG A 69 -12.17 12.74 -2.49
CA ARG A 69 -10.85 12.13 -2.29
C ARG A 69 -10.97 10.80 -1.54
N ASP A 70 -11.73 10.78 -0.45
CA ASP A 70 -11.93 9.58 0.37
C ASP A 70 -12.69 8.50 -0.40
N ASN A 71 -13.71 8.87 -1.17
CA ASN A 71 -14.46 7.97 -2.05
C ASN A 71 -13.55 7.34 -3.11
N ARG A 72 -12.65 8.11 -3.73
CA ARG A 72 -11.68 7.57 -4.70
C ARG A 72 -10.71 6.60 -4.04
N LEU A 73 -10.22 6.93 -2.84
CA LEU A 73 -9.31 6.07 -2.09
C LEU A 73 -10.00 4.77 -1.65
N LEU A 74 -11.25 4.87 -1.19
CA LEU A 74 -12.07 3.72 -0.84
C LEU A 74 -12.33 2.85 -2.07
N ALA A 75 -12.72 3.45 -3.19
CA ALA A 75 -12.95 2.73 -4.44
C ALA A 75 -11.69 1.98 -4.90
N SER A 76 -10.51 2.63 -4.85
CA SER A 76 -9.23 1.97 -5.15
C SER A 76 -9.00 0.75 -4.26
N LYS A 77 -9.16 0.89 -2.93
CA LYS A 77 -9.00 -0.22 -2.00
C LYS A 77 -10.00 -1.34 -2.26
N LEU A 78 -11.25 -1.01 -2.58
CA LEU A 78 -12.26 -2.00 -2.93
C LEU A 78 -11.89 -2.72 -4.23
N SER A 79 -11.40 -2.00 -5.25
CA SER A 79 -10.87 -2.60 -6.46
C SER A 79 -9.70 -3.53 -6.17
N ASP A 80 -8.76 -3.13 -5.32
CA ASP A 80 -7.64 -3.98 -4.92
C ASP A 80 -8.12 -5.27 -4.24
N ILE A 81 -9.10 -5.17 -3.33
CA ILE A 81 -9.71 -6.34 -2.66
C ILE A 81 -10.42 -7.24 -3.67
N VAL A 82 -11.23 -6.66 -4.57
CA VAL A 82 -11.98 -7.41 -5.60
C VAL A 82 -11.04 -8.11 -6.58
N CYS A 83 -9.94 -7.46 -6.96
CA CYS A 83 -8.92 -8.03 -7.83
C CYS A 83 -8.00 -9.01 -7.10
N SER A 84 -7.92 -8.95 -5.77
CA SER A 84 -7.11 -9.88 -4.98
C SER A 84 -7.68 -11.30 -5.05
N LYS A 85 -6.80 -12.30 -4.94
CA LYS A 85 -7.18 -13.73 -5.00
C LYS A 85 -7.88 -14.23 -3.71
N GLY A 86 -8.30 -13.33 -2.81
CA GLY A 86 -8.93 -13.69 -1.54
C GLY A 86 -8.00 -14.33 -0.51
N LEU A 87 -6.68 -14.17 -0.66
CA LEU A 87 -5.69 -14.69 0.30
C LEU A 87 -5.67 -13.77 1.52
N VAL A 88 -6.36 -14.18 2.58
CA VAL A 88 -6.28 -13.53 3.90
C VAL A 88 -5.06 -14.10 4.61
N GLU A 89 -4.01 -13.30 4.76
CA GLU A 89 -2.90 -13.68 5.62
C GLU A 89 -3.37 -13.71 7.07
N HIS A 90 -3.22 -14.85 7.74
CA HIS A 90 -3.56 -15.01 9.16
C HIS A 90 -2.46 -14.49 10.09
N GLN A 91 -1.39 -13.91 9.54
CA GLN A 91 -0.24 -13.44 10.29
C GLN A 91 -0.49 -12.03 10.81
N ASN A 92 -0.94 -11.94 12.06
CA ASN A 92 -1.04 -10.67 12.75
C ASN A 92 0.36 -10.17 13.17
N HIS A 93 0.83 -9.12 12.51
CA HIS A 93 2.07 -8.42 12.86
C HIS A 93 1.87 -7.47 14.04
N TYR A 94 1.52 -8.00 15.22
CA TYR A 94 1.46 -7.20 16.43
C TYR A 94 2.85 -6.93 16.98
N HIS A 95 3.19 -5.65 17.17
CA HIS A 95 4.32 -5.27 18.00
C HIS A 95 3.99 -5.53 19.48
N LEU A 96 4.62 -6.53 20.07
CA LEU A 96 4.53 -6.80 21.51
C LEU A 96 5.21 -5.66 22.29
N ARG A 97 4.45 -4.62 22.65
CA ARG A 97 4.89 -3.59 23.59
C ARG A 97 4.77 -4.12 25.02
N SER A 98 5.90 -4.49 25.61
CA SER A 98 6.00 -4.74 27.05
C SER A 98 6.97 -3.75 27.68
N LEU A 99 6.57 -3.15 28.80
CA LEU A 99 7.43 -2.26 29.58
C LEU A 99 8.69 -2.97 30.12
N ASN A 100 8.67 -4.30 30.18
CA ASN A 100 9.77 -5.13 30.69
C ASN A 100 10.70 -5.67 29.60
N VAL A 101 10.60 -5.19 28.35
CA VAL A 101 11.45 -5.68 27.24
C VAL A 101 12.93 -5.57 27.56
N ASN A 102 13.36 -4.46 28.17
CA ASN A 102 14.76 -4.23 28.50
C ASN A 102 15.25 -5.22 29.58
N LYS A 103 14.50 -5.37 30.67
CA LYS A 103 14.81 -6.33 31.73
C LYS A 103 14.85 -7.78 31.21
N ARG A 104 13.88 -8.16 30.38
CA ARG A 104 13.84 -9.49 29.74
C ARG A 104 15.04 -9.72 28.83
N ARG A 105 15.50 -8.69 28.11
CA ARG A 105 16.68 -8.77 27.26
C ARG A 105 17.96 -8.97 28.08
N GLU A 106 18.10 -8.26 29.18
CA GLU A 106 19.23 -8.42 30.11
C GLU A 106 19.26 -9.82 30.75
N GLU A 107 18.11 -10.32 31.19
CA GLU A 107 17.96 -11.69 31.72
C GLU A 107 18.32 -12.74 30.65
N LEU A 108 17.85 -12.56 29.41
CA LEU A 108 18.20 -13.45 28.29
C LEU A 108 19.71 -13.48 28.00
N LEU A 109 20.37 -12.32 28.05
CA LEU A 109 21.82 -12.23 27.87
C LEU A 109 22.57 -12.92 29.01
N LEU A 110 22.12 -12.73 30.26
CA LEU A 110 22.70 -13.37 31.43
C LEU A 110 22.57 -14.89 31.37
N VAL A 111 21.37 -15.40 31.07
CA VAL A 111 21.12 -16.84 30.90
C VAL A 111 21.95 -17.40 29.74
N SER A 112 22.04 -16.69 28.61
CA SER A 112 22.84 -17.13 27.47
C SER A 112 24.33 -17.24 27.82
N ARG A 113 24.88 -16.25 28.55
CA ARG A 113 26.27 -16.29 29.01
C ARG A 113 26.52 -17.44 29.98
N GLN A 114 25.59 -17.66 30.92
CA GLN A 114 25.68 -18.77 31.88
C GLN A 114 25.62 -20.12 31.16
N ASN A 115 24.70 -20.29 30.21
CA ASN A 115 24.57 -21.50 29.40
C ASN A 115 25.84 -21.76 28.58
N GLN A 116 26.44 -20.71 28.00
CA GLN A 116 27.71 -20.84 27.29
C GLN A 116 28.84 -21.30 28.22
N ALA A 117 28.93 -20.76 29.43
CA ALA A 117 29.93 -21.17 30.42
C ALA A 117 29.72 -22.64 30.86
N ILE A 118 28.46 -23.05 31.07
CA ILE A 118 28.12 -24.45 31.38
C ILE A 118 28.51 -25.36 30.22
N TYR A 119 28.15 -24.99 29.00
CA TYR A 119 28.51 -25.74 27.79
C TYR A 119 30.02 -25.92 27.69
N GLN A 120 30.81 -24.85 27.85
CA GLN A 120 32.28 -24.93 27.84
C GLN A 120 32.83 -25.86 28.93
N ARG A 121 32.26 -25.86 30.14
CA ARG A 121 32.67 -26.78 31.23
C ARG A 121 32.36 -28.23 30.88
N ILE A 122 31.18 -28.50 30.32
CA ILE A 122 30.79 -29.85 29.89
C ILE A 122 31.69 -30.34 28.76
N THR A 123 31.95 -29.49 27.76
CA THR A 123 32.79 -29.86 26.60
C THR A 123 34.26 -30.05 26.98
N SER A 124 34.80 -29.23 27.89
CA SER A 124 36.20 -29.35 28.33
C SER A 124 36.44 -30.53 29.27
N ARG A 125 35.41 -31.01 29.99
CA ARG A 125 35.51 -32.19 30.84
C ARG A 125 35.71 -33.43 29.98
N GLN A 126 36.87 -34.06 30.11
CA GLN A 126 37.12 -35.36 29.48
C GLN A 126 36.21 -36.43 30.09
N SER A 127 35.75 -37.37 29.27
CA SER A 127 34.96 -38.50 29.75
C SER A 127 35.80 -39.37 30.69
N GLU A 128 35.36 -39.59 31.93
CA GLU A 128 36.02 -40.48 32.89
C GLU A 128 35.93 -41.96 32.47
N TYR A 129 34.96 -42.28 31.61
CA TYR A 129 34.85 -43.58 30.99
C TYR A 129 35.99 -43.80 30.00
N ARG A 130 36.90 -44.73 30.33
CA ARG A 130 37.91 -45.23 29.39
C ARG A 130 37.24 -46.13 28.36
N ARG A 131 36.61 -45.51 27.35
CA ARG A 131 35.83 -46.18 26.29
C ARG A 131 36.56 -47.37 25.68
N GLN A 132 37.88 -47.26 25.49
CA GLN A 132 38.71 -48.34 24.96
C GLN A 132 38.69 -49.59 25.85
N LEU A 133 38.86 -49.43 27.18
CA LEU A 133 38.78 -50.58 28.10
C LEU A 133 37.42 -51.24 28.09
N TRP A 134 36.35 -50.45 27.99
CA TRP A 134 34.99 -50.98 27.96
C TRP A 134 34.71 -51.76 26.68
N LEU A 135 35.25 -51.30 25.55
CA LEU A 135 35.19 -52.05 24.29
C LEU A 135 35.98 -53.36 24.40
N ASP A 136 37.20 -53.32 24.96
CA ASP A 136 38.02 -54.52 25.15
C ASP A 136 37.36 -55.52 26.11
N ASP A 137 36.77 -55.05 27.22
CA ASP A 137 36.05 -55.89 28.18
C ASP A 137 34.78 -56.49 27.57
N TRP A 138 34.07 -55.70 26.77
CA TRP A 138 32.91 -56.16 26.04
C TRP A 138 33.31 -57.22 25.02
N GLU A 139 34.38 -57.01 24.26
CA GLU A 139 34.90 -57.99 23.29
C GLU A 139 35.39 -59.26 23.98
N ARG A 140 36.07 -59.16 25.14
CA ARG A 140 36.43 -60.30 25.98
C ARG A 140 35.20 -61.07 26.46
N ALA A 141 34.17 -60.35 26.90
CA ALA A 141 32.92 -60.96 27.33
C ALA A 141 32.20 -61.63 26.17
N GLU A 142 32.21 -61.04 24.97
CA GLU A 142 31.57 -61.60 23.78
C GLU A 142 32.26 -62.89 23.34
N ARG A 143 33.61 -62.89 23.27
CA ARG A 143 34.39 -64.12 23.01
C ARG A 143 34.06 -65.22 24.01
N ARG A 144 34.11 -64.92 25.32
CA ARG A 144 33.75 -65.90 26.36
C ARG A 144 32.34 -66.43 26.19
N ARG A 145 31.40 -65.56 25.84
CA ARG A 145 30.03 -65.99 25.61
C ARG A 145 29.95 -66.88 24.39
N ASP A 146 30.67 -66.60 23.31
CA ASP A 146 30.69 -67.41 22.09
C ASP A 146 31.28 -68.79 22.38
N ASP A 147 32.37 -68.86 23.14
CA ASP A 147 33.02 -70.09 23.58
C ASP A 147 32.10 -70.96 24.46
N ILE A 148 31.30 -70.35 25.35
CA ILE A 148 30.35 -71.04 26.24
C ILE A 148 29.03 -71.37 25.50
N SER A 149 28.81 -70.82 24.31
CA SER A 149 27.56 -71.03 23.58
C SER A 149 27.53 -72.39 22.89
N ARG A 150 26.47 -73.15 23.13
CA ARG A 150 26.23 -74.43 22.45
C ARG A 150 25.77 -74.27 20.99
N TYR A 151 25.30 -73.07 20.62
CA TYR A 151 24.73 -72.77 19.30
C TYR A 151 25.28 -71.42 18.78
N PRO A 152 25.54 -71.29 17.47
CA PRO A 152 26.18 -70.10 16.91
C PRO A 152 25.32 -68.85 17.12
N ARG A 153 25.87 -67.86 17.83
CA ARG A 153 25.22 -66.57 18.02
C ARG A 153 25.59 -65.64 16.86
N GLY A 154 24.56 -65.17 16.14
CA GLY A 154 24.69 -64.42 14.89
C GLY A 154 23.51 -64.61 13.93
N LEU A 155 22.69 -65.64 14.13
CA LEU A 155 21.48 -65.86 13.32
C LEU A 155 20.35 -64.84 13.59
N VAL A 156 20.32 -64.26 14.80
CA VAL A 156 19.23 -63.38 15.25
C VAL A 156 19.22 -62.03 14.52
N GLU A 157 20.38 -61.51 14.11
CA GLU A 157 20.45 -60.26 13.35
C GLU A 157 19.93 -60.41 11.91
N LYS A 158 20.17 -61.56 11.27
CA LYS A 158 19.59 -61.91 9.96
C LYS A 158 18.07 -62.13 10.01
N GLN A 159 17.52 -62.53 11.17
CA GLN A 159 16.06 -62.63 11.37
C GLN A 159 15.40 -61.27 11.61
N LYS A 160 16.08 -60.31 12.26
CA LYS A 160 15.54 -58.95 12.47
C LYS A 160 15.39 -58.16 11.18
N SER A 161 16.28 -58.32 10.20
CA SER A 161 16.10 -57.73 8.86
C SER A 161 14.90 -58.29 8.11
N LEU A 162 14.51 -59.54 8.38
CA LEU A 162 13.34 -60.19 7.80
C LEU A 162 12.03 -59.85 8.52
N ARG A 163 12.10 -59.36 9.76
CA ARG A 163 10.95 -58.88 10.56
C ARG A 163 10.77 -57.36 10.52
N LYS A 164 11.09 -56.73 9.39
CA LYS A 164 10.68 -55.34 9.13
C LYS A 164 9.23 -55.36 8.65
N VAL A 165 8.29 -55.01 9.53
CA VAL A 165 6.89 -54.79 9.15
C VAL A 165 6.87 -53.57 8.21
N LYS A 166 6.53 -53.80 6.94
CA LYS A 166 6.20 -52.73 6.01
C LYS A 166 4.83 -52.21 6.40
N PHE A 167 4.78 -51.04 7.04
CA PHE A 167 3.52 -50.30 7.12
C PHE A 167 3.08 -49.99 5.69
N ALA A 168 1.89 -50.43 5.32
CA ALA A 168 1.29 -50.08 4.04
C ALA A 168 1.18 -48.56 3.98
N ALA A 169 1.81 -47.95 2.99
CA ALA A 169 1.48 -46.60 2.60
C ALA A 169 0.02 -46.63 2.14
N VAL A 170 -0.89 -46.18 3.02
CA VAL A 170 -2.17 -45.67 2.56
C VAL A 170 -1.83 -44.53 1.60
N ASN A 171 -2.37 -44.63 0.38
CA ASN A 171 -2.42 -43.56 -0.60
C ASN A 171 -3.19 -42.38 0.00
N GLY A 172 -2.51 -41.61 0.84
CA GLY A 172 -2.92 -40.29 1.27
C GLY A 172 -2.18 -39.30 0.40
N SER A 173 -2.92 -38.74 -0.56
CA SER A 173 -2.75 -37.41 -1.17
C SER A 173 -1.40 -36.74 -0.89
N GLU A 174 -0.60 -36.60 -1.95
CA GLU A 174 0.62 -35.80 -1.99
C GLU A 174 0.33 -34.38 -1.48
N ARG A 175 0.55 -34.17 -0.20
CA ARG A 175 0.67 -32.84 0.37
C ARG A 175 2.10 -32.40 0.10
N SER A 176 2.28 -31.82 -1.09
CA SER A 176 3.49 -31.14 -1.53
C SER A 176 3.93 -30.15 -0.46
N THR A 177 4.86 -30.59 0.41
CA THR A 177 5.58 -29.69 1.29
C THR A 177 6.86 -29.35 0.55
N SER A 178 6.76 -28.42 -0.41
CA SER A 178 7.95 -27.78 -0.96
C SER A 178 8.49 -26.82 0.09
N CYS A 179 9.29 -27.31 1.01
CA CYS A 179 10.27 -26.47 1.70
C CYS A 179 11.52 -26.43 0.82
N SER A 180 11.44 -25.62 -0.24
CA SER A 180 12.60 -25.15 -0.98
C SER A 180 13.38 -24.20 -0.08
N ASN A 181 14.37 -24.72 0.64
CA ASN A 181 15.46 -23.90 1.15
C ASN A 181 16.39 -23.61 -0.03
N THR A 182 16.11 -22.53 -0.77
CA THR A 182 17.12 -21.86 -1.58
C THR A 182 17.63 -20.67 -0.77
N ASP A 183 18.47 -20.96 0.22
CA ASP A 183 19.44 -19.97 0.69
C ASP A 183 20.59 -19.96 -0.31
N THR A 184 20.41 -19.20 -1.40
CA THR A 184 21.54 -18.60 -2.10
C THR A 184 21.62 -17.15 -1.67
N ASP A 185 22.32 -16.94 -0.56
CA ASP A 185 22.88 -15.65 -0.19
C ASP A 185 23.97 -15.30 -1.23
N LYS A 186 23.61 -14.47 -2.20
CA LYS A 186 24.56 -13.64 -2.94
C LYS A 186 24.17 -12.18 -2.72
N THR A 187 24.67 -11.66 -1.61
CA THR A 187 25.09 -10.27 -1.41
C THR A 187 25.38 -9.53 -2.73
N ASP A 188 24.44 -8.67 -3.14
CA ASP A 188 24.74 -7.60 -4.08
C ASP A 188 25.28 -6.42 -3.27
N ARG A 189 26.61 -6.23 -3.36
CA ARG A 189 27.27 -5.05 -2.85
C ARG A 189 26.92 -3.88 -3.75
N THR A 190 26.10 -2.97 -3.24
CA THR A 190 26.06 -1.61 -3.74
C THR A 190 27.46 -1.01 -3.67
N SER A 191 27.91 -0.45 -4.78
CA SER A 191 29.09 0.40 -4.84
C SER A 191 28.88 1.48 -5.89
N ARG A 192 28.87 2.72 -5.38
CA ARG A 192 29.21 4.00 -6.02
C ARG A 192 28.19 4.57 -7.00
N ASP A 193 27.61 5.72 -6.67
CA ASP A 193 28.21 7.07 -6.78
C ASP A 193 28.58 7.38 -8.24
N THR A 194 27.66 8.05 -8.94
CA THR A 194 27.79 9.37 -9.61
C THR A 194 26.46 9.72 -10.26
#